data_AF-A0A1M4PKI9-F1
#
_entry.id   AF-A0A1M4PKI9-F1
#
_cell.length_a   1.000
_cell.length_b   1.000
_cell.length_c   1.000
_cell.angle_alpha   90.00
_cell.angle_beta   90.00
_cell.angle_gamma   90.00
#
_symmetry.space_group_name_H-M   'P 1'
#
loop_
_entity.id
_entity.type
_entity.pdbx_description
1 polymer ?
#
loop_
_entity_poly.entity_id
_entity_poly.type
_entity_poly.pdbx_seq_one_letter_code
_entity_poly.pdbx_strand_id
1 'polypeptide(L)'
;MENENIFESETQKIKYSDSRPSYHLGGTIEEILNYMHDGVYITDNNGITLFVNESYTKMSGIRKDDVIGKHMSELIKKGLFLESASLEVLKKKRSVSIIDCFKNGKKCLATSSPVFDRSGQIVMVVTNLRDMTELLDLKNRLEWSEVLNEKYFLELKELRKDQENKYNIIGNSRSMIKIYEIIDRIAEVDATILILGETGVGKEVVAREIHKNSLRKDGPFIKVNCASIPENLFESELFGYAKGAFTGAASKGKPGLFELADNGTILLDEIGELSLNAQSKLLRVLQEKQIIRVGGTELRKIDVRIIAATNQNLEEQIKKGNFREDLYYRLNVIPIEIPPLRERKEDIPLLSIHFLDLYNSKYNMNKKLSDSALELLKWYSWPGNVRQLKNLIERLVLISPHDTISDDYILNIAGKEDIDELYNLGQKGLTLDEAVSIVEKQLIYKALKKHGTTRKAAKVLGVSQPTIVRKTNKYGINLDKYK
;
A
#
# COMPACT_ATOMS: atom_id res chain seq x y z
N MET A 1 -8.39 -65.40 38.36
CA MET A 1 -7.38 -66.32 37.80
C MET A 1 -7.45 -66.14 36.30
N GLU A 2 -6.55 -65.45 35.59
CA GLU A 2 -5.34 -64.68 35.88
C GLU A 2 -5.38 -63.48 34.91
N ASN A 3 -5.13 -62.27 35.42
CA ASN A 3 -4.83 -61.12 34.58
C ASN A 3 -3.32 -61.16 34.31
N GLU A 4 -2.91 -61.76 33.20
CA GLU A 4 -1.52 -61.67 32.74
C GLU A 4 -1.33 -60.36 31.94
N ASN A 5 -0.32 -59.60 32.37
CA ASN A 5 0.17 -58.38 31.73
C ASN A 5 0.46 -58.62 30.24
N ILE A 6 -0.19 -57.86 29.36
CA ILE A 6 0.07 -57.87 27.90
C ILE A 6 1.46 -57.28 27.55
N PHE A 7 2.25 -56.86 28.55
CA PHE A 7 3.64 -56.42 28.38
C PHE A 7 4.69 -57.52 28.54
N GLU A 8 4.32 -58.75 28.89
CA GLU A 8 5.26 -59.87 28.96
C GLU A 8 5.12 -60.80 27.75
N SER A 9 5.68 -60.40 26.60
CA SER A 9 6.07 -61.39 25.58
C SER A 9 7.27 -60.94 24.74
N GLU A 10 8.34 -61.72 24.86
CA GLU A 10 9.53 -61.84 23.99
C GLU A 10 10.18 -60.57 23.43
N THR A 11 11.08 -59.99 24.23
CA THR A 11 12.05 -59.00 23.77
C THR A 11 13.01 -59.58 22.73
N GLN A 12 12.95 -59.11 21.48
CA GLN A 12 14.07 -59.26 20.56
C GLN A 12 15.24 -58.40 21.05
N LYS A 13 16.32 -59.05 21.48
CA LYS A 13 17.61 -58.40 21.77
C LYS A 13 18.16 -57.80 20.47
N ILE A 14 18.17 -56.48 20.35
CA ILE A 14 19.01 -55.81 19.36
C ILE A 14 20.45 -55.86 19.89
N LYS A 15 21.25 -56.83 19.41
CA LYS A 15 22.68 -56.92 19.73
C LYS A 15 23.41 -55.78 19.02
N TYR A 16 23.75 -54.73 19.77
CA TYR A 16 24.81 -53.80 19.37
C TYR A 16 26.16 -54.38 19.78
N SER A 17 27.17 -54.23 18.91
CA SER A 17 28.55 -54.68 19.15
C SER A 17 29.09 -54.15 20.48
N ASP A 18 29.81 -55.02 21.18
CA ASP A 18 30.25 -54.90 22.58
C ASP A 18 30.76 -53.51 22.99
N SER A 19 30.26 -53.05 24.15
CA SER A 19 30.60 -51.85 24.96
C SER A 19 29.51 -50.78 25.15
N ARG A 20 28.22 -51.08 24.90
CA ARG A 20 27.10 -50.23 25.38
C ARG A 20 26.22 -50.98 26.38
N PRO A 21 25.72 -50.33 27.45
CA PRO A 21 24.74 -50.94 28.34
C PRO A 21 23.54 -51.41 27.52
N SER A 22 23.09 -52.64 27.74
CA SER A 22 21.88 -53.18 27.11
C SER A 22 20.65 -52.53 27.73
N TYR A 23 19.99 -51.63 27.00
CA TYR A 23 18.73 -51.01 27.44
C TYR A 23 17.56 -51.98 27.18
N HIS A 24 16.83 -52.35 28.25
CA HIS A 24 15.61 -53.16 28.16
C HIS A 24 14.41 -52.27 27.82
N LEU A 25 14.08 -52.12 26.53
CA LEU A 25 13.01 -51.21 26.08
C LEU A 25 11.61 -51.49 26.66
N GLY A 26 11.32 -52.69 27.17
CA GLY A 26 9.98 -53.08 27.64
C GLY A 26 9.41 -52.16 28.73
N GLY A 27 10.18 -51.88 29.78
CA GLY A 27 9.80 -50.90 30.82
C GLY A 27 10.09 -49.45 30.41
N THR A 28 11.03 -49.23 29.50
CA THR A 28 11.46 -47.89 29.07
C THR A 28 10.48 -47.24 28.09
N ILE A 29 9.66 -48.00 27.36
CA ILE A 29 8.71 -47.46 26.36
C ILE A 29 7.61 -46.62 27.03
N GLU A 30 7.03 -47.07 28.14
CA GLU A 30 6.02 -46.26 28.85
C GLU A 30 6.60 -44.95 29.37
N GLU A 31 7.82 -44.99 29.91
CA GLU A 31 8.54 -43.79 30.35
C GLU A 31 8.82 -42.84 29.17
N ILE A 32 9.30 -43.37 28.03
CA ILE A 32 9.52 -42.59 26.81
C ILE A 32 8.22 -41.93 26.35
N LEU A 33 7.10 -42.67 26.33
CA LEU A 33 5.80 -42.14 25.94
C LEU A 33 5.30 -41.06 26.91
N ASN A 34 5.62 -41.14 28.20
CA ASN A 34 5.28 -40.10 29.17
C ASN A 34 6.11 -38.82 29.02
N TYR A 35 7.34 -38.90 28.52
CA TYR A 35 8.16 -37.71 28.21
C TYR A 35 7.79 -37.03 26.87
N MET A 36 6.97 -37.67 26.03
CA MET A 36 6.48 -37.05 24.80
C MET A 36 5.57 -35.86 25.09
N HIS A 37 5.79 -34.74 24.40
CA HIS A 37 4.94 -33.55 24.53
C HIS A 37 3.52 -33.76 23.98
N ASP A 38 3.39 -34.61 22.97
CA ASP A 38 2.09 -34.99 22.42
C ASP A 38 1.38 -36.00 23.34
N GLY A 39 0.06 -35.89 23.40
CA GLY A 39 -0.76 -36.91 24.05
C GLY A 39 -0.79 -38.18 23.23
N VAL A 40 -0.67 -39.33 23.89
CA VAL A 40 -0.70 -40.65 23.26
C VAL A 40 -1.84 -41.45 23.87
N TYR A 41 -2.69 -42.00 23.02
CA TYR A 41 -3.80 -42.87 23.38
C TYR A 41 -3.81 -44.11 22.51
N ILE A 42 -3.78 -45.29 23.11
CA ILE A 42 -3.69 -46.56 22.38
C ILE A 42 -4.90 -47.44 22.71
N THR A 43 -5.53 -47.97 21.67
CA THR A 43 -6.57 -49.01 21.80
C THR A 43 -6.13 -50.31 21.16
N ASP A 44 -6.74 -51.42 21.58
CA ASP A 44 -6.67 -52.67 20.86
C ASP A 44 -7.47 -52.63 19.54
N ASN A 45 -7.53 -53.77 18.86
CA ASN A 45 -8.28 -53.98 17.63
C ASN A 45 -9.80 -53.97 17.79
N ASN A 46 -10.32 -54.03 19.02
CA ASN A 46 -11.73 -53.94 19.34
C ASN A 46 -12.11 -52.53 19.82
N GLY A 47 -11.15 -51.62 20.02
CA GLY A 47 -11.41 -50.28 20.54
C GLY A 47 -11.46 -50.19 22.07
N ILE A 48 -10.87 -51.16 22.77
CA ILE A 48 -10.64 -51.13 24.22
C ILE A 48 -9.33 -50.38 24.49
N THR A 49 -9.36 -49.47 25.46
CA THR A 49 -8.21 -48.63 25.80
C THR A 49 -7.13 -49.43 26.52
N LEU A 50 -5.93 -49.46 25.93
CA LEU A 50 -4.76 -50.15 26.47
C LEU A 50 -3.86 -49.18 27.25
N PHE A 51 -3.62 -47.98 26.70
CA PHE A 51 -2.64 -47.07 27.26
C PHE A 51 -2.98 -45.60 27.00
N VAL A 52 -2.59 -44.76 27.96
CA VAL A 52 -2.63 -43.30 27.86
C VAL A 52 -1.44 -42.70 28.61
N ASN A 53 -0.75 -41.75 27.98
CA ASN A 53 0.37 -41.05 28.61
C ASN A 53 -0.09 -39.83 29.44
N GLU A 54 0.83 -39.28 30.25
CA GLU A 54 0.53 -38.08 31.05
C GLU A 54 0.19 -36.84 30.21
N SER A 55 0.80 -36.66 29.04
CA SER A 55 0.52 -35.51 28.20
C SER A 55 -0.92 -35.52 27.71
N TYR A 56 -1.46 -36.69 27.37
CA TYR A 56 -2.87 -36.84 27.01
C TYR A 56 -3.81 -36.43 28.14
N THR A 57 -3.53 -36.87 29.38
CA THR A 57 -4.38 -36.53 30.54
C THR A 57 -4.32 -35.03 30.86
N LYS A 58 -3.14 -34.41 30.76
CA LYS A 58 -2.95 -32.95 30.92
C LYS A 58 -3.68 -32.15 29.84
N MET A 59 -3.68 -32.62 28.59
CA MET A 59 -4.30 -31.92 27.45
C MET A 59 -5.82 -32.08 27.43
N SER A 60 -6.33 -33.29 27.68
CA SER A 60 -7.76 -33.59 27.64
C SER A 60 -8.49 -33.29 28.96
N GLY A 61 -7.78 -33.29 30.09
CA GLY A 61 -8.36 -33.25 31.44
C GLY A 61 -8.98 -34.58 31.89
N ILE A 62 -8.87 -35.64 31.08
CA ILE A 62 -9.42 -36.97 31.37
C ILE A 62 -8.40 -37.76 32.19
N ARG A 63 -8.84 -38.45 33.24
CA ARG A 63 -7.94 -39.27 34.07
C ARG A 63 -7.71 -40.62 33.43
N LYS A 64 -6.49 -41.15 33.59
CA LYS A 64 -6.07 -42.47 33.09
C LYS A 64 -7.02 -43.59 33.55
N ASP A 65 -7.39 -43.59 34.84
CA ASP A 65 -8.27 -44.60 35.44
C ASP A 65 -9.72 -44.55 34.90
N ASP A 66 -10.12 -43.42 34.33
CA ASP A 66 -11.45 -43.26 33.76
C ASP A 66 -11.58 -43.92 32.40
N VAL A 67 -10.48 -44.25 31.72
CA VAL A 67 -10.49 -44.73 30.33
C VAL A 67 -9.83 -46.09 30.13
N ILE A 68 -8.81 -46.46 30.91
CA ILE A 68 -8.13 -47.76 30.76
C ILE A 68 -9.10 -48.93 30.91
N GLY A 69 -8.98 -49.91 30.01
CA GLY A 69 -9.81 -51.12 29.99
C GLY A 69 -11.25 -50.89 29.52
N LYS A 70 -11.65 -49.65 29.22
CA LYS A 70 -12.99 -49.33 28.74
C LYS A 70 -13.01 -49.20 27.23
N HIS A 71 -14.14 -49.59 26.65
CA HIS A 71 -14.37 -49.54 25.21
C HIS A 71 -14.76 -48.12 24.76
N MET A 72 -14.22 -47.65 23.63
CA MET A 72 -14.43 -46.27 23.14
C MET A 72 -15.91 -45.88 22.98
N SER A 73 -16.78 -46.82 22.57
CA SER A 73 -18.22 -46.53 22.45
C SER A 73 -18.90 -46.26 23.80
N GLU A 74 -18.40 -46.84 24.89
CA GLU A 74 -18.89 -46.57 26.25
C GLU A 74 -18.44 -45.19 26.71
N LEU A 75 -17.19 -44.82 26.40
CA LEU A 75 -16.63 -43.52 26.75
C LEU A 75 -17.32 -42.37 26.00
N ILE A 76 -17.72 -42.59 24.75
CA ILE A 76 -18.58 -41.65 24.00
C ILE A 76 -19.95 -41.52 24.67
N LYS A 77 -20.61 -42.64 25.03
CA LYS A 77 -21.92 -42.61 25.74
C LYS A 77 -21.86 -41.88 27.08
N LYS A 78 -20.73 -41.98 27.80
CA LYS A 78 -20.47 -41.26 29.05
C LYS A 78 -20.17 -39.77 28.83
N GLY A 79 -20.11 -39.31 27.58
CA GLY A 79 -19.83 -37.92 27.23
C GLY A 79 -18.40 -37.47 27.56
N LEU A 80 -17.46 -38.43 27.60
CA LEU A 80 -16.02 -38.14 27.71
C LEU A 80 -15.43 -37.76 26.36
N PHE A 81 -16.00 -38.29 25.27
CA PHE A 81 -15.65 -38.00 23.90
C PHE A 81 -16.90 -37.66 23.08
N LEU A 82 -16.79 -36.72 22.15
CA LEU A 82 -17.85 -36.43 21.18
C LEU A 82 -17.79 -37.44 20.02
N GLU A 83 -16.59 -37.71 19.53
CA GLU A 83 -16.30 -38.70 18.48
C GLU A 83 -15.02 -39.48 18.82
N SER A 84 -14.74 -40.57 18.09
CA SER A 84 -13.51 -41.37 18.28
C SER A 84 -12.83 -41.63 16.95
N ALA A 85 -11.66 -40.99 16.76
CA ALA A 85 -10.79 -41.26 15.62
C ALA A 85 -10.32 -42.71 15.61
N SER A 86 -10.15 -43.35 16.78
CA SER A 86 -9.74 -44.75 16.88
C SER A 86 -10.80 -45.71 16.31
N LEU A 87 -12.10 -45.48 16.62
CA LEU A 87 -13.19 -46.26 16.02
C LEU A 87 -13.33 -46.01 14.52
N GLU A 88 -13.08 -44.79 14.05
CA GLU A 88 -13.07 -44.50 12.62
C GLU A 88 -11.95 -45.24 11.88
N VAL A 89 -10.75 -45.32 12.48
CA VAL A 89 -9.62 -46.08 11.93
C VAL A 89 -9.95 -47.56 11.83
N LEU A 90 -10.56 -48.17 12.85
CA LEU A 90 -10.96 -49.58 12.81
C LEU A 90 -11.94 -49.87 11.66
N LYS A 91 -12.85 -48.93 11.35
CA LYS A 91 -13.79 -49.05 10.22
C LYS A 91 -13.11 -48.82 8.87
N LYS A 92 -12.30 -47.76 8.74
CA LYS A 92 -11.74 -47.29 7.46
C LYS A 92 -10.40 -47.94 7.10
N LYS A 93 -9.76 -48.63 8.06
CA LYS A 93 -8.43 -49.27 7.94
C LYS A 93 -7.32 -48.34 7.41
N ARG A 94 -7.40 -47.04 7.71
CA ARG A 94 -6.42 -46.01 7.35
C ARG A 94 -6.37 -44.95 8.44
N SER A 95 -5.31 -44.14 8.49
CA SER A 95 -5.20 -43.06 9.45
C SER A 95 -6.32 -42.02 9.29
N VAL A 96 -6.80 -41.49 10.41
CA VAL A 96 -7.89 -40.51 10.51
C VAL A 96 -7.47 -39.41 11.48
N SER A 97 -7.72 -38.15 11.10
CA SER A 97 -7.51 -37.00 11.96
C SER A 97 -8.84 -36.29 12.23
N ILE A 98 -9.14 -36.02 13.50
CA ILE A 98 -10.29 -35.23 13.94
C ILE A 98 -9.82 -34.10 14.85
N ILE A 99 -10.57 -33.01 14.90
CA ILE A 99 -10.34 -31.92 15.87
C ILE A 99 -11.33 -32.12 17.02
N ASP A 100 -10.80 -32.37 18.21
CA ASP A 100 -11.58 -32.46 19.44
C ASP A 100 -11.49 -31.17 20.24
N CYS A 101 -12.62 -30.76 20.81
CA CYS A 101 -12.70 -29.69 21.78
C CYS A 101 -13.01 -30.29 23.15
N PHE A 102 -12.03 -30.25 24.07
CA PHE A 102 -12.21 -30.79 25.41
C PHE A 102 -12.92 -29.79 26.33
N LYS A 103 -13.51 -30.30 27.43
CA LYS A 103 -14.25 -29.48 28.41
C LYS A 103 -13.42 -28.38 29.08
N ASN A 104 -12.10 -28.52 29.07
CA ASN A 104 -11.17 -27.51 29.57
C ASN A 104 -10.89 -26.37 28.55
N GLY A 105 -11.57 -26.37 27.40
CA GLY A 105 -11.44 -25.35 26.36
C GLY A 105 -10.29 -25.57 25.37
N LYS A 106 -9.46 -26.60 25.55
CA LYS A 106 -8.37 -26.92 24.63
C LYS A 106 -8.90 -27.53 23.33
N LYS A 107 -8.36 -27.05 22.21
CA LYS A 107 -8.63 -27.55 20.86
C LYS A 107 -7.46 -28.41 20.43
N CYS A 108 -7.68 -29.70 20.27
CA CYS A 108 -6.62 -30.65 19.96
C CYS A 108 -6.88 -31.39 18.66
N LEU A 109 -5.83 -31.61 17.88
CA LEU A 109 -5.87 -32.48 16.71
C LEU A 109 -5.53 -33.90 17.14
N ALA A 110 -6.50 -34.81 17.07
CA ALA A 110 -6.31 -36.22 17.33
C ALA A 110 -6.11 -36.97 16.00
N THR A 111 -4.90 -37.49 15.77
CA THR A 111 -4.57 -38.31 14.60
C THR A 111 -4.38 -39.76 15.02
N SER A 112 -5.33 -40.61 14.67
CA SER A 112 -5.29 -42.05 14.89
C SER A 112 -4.69 -42.76 13.69
N SER A 113 -3.78 -43.71 13.94
CA SER A 113 -3.15 -44.55 12.91
C SER A 113 -3.26 -46.03 13.28
N PRO A 114 -3.65 -46.91 12.34
CA PRO A 114 -3.68 -48.34 12.58
C PRO A 114 -2.27 -48.93 12.59
N VAL A 115 -2.04 -49.89 13.48
CA VAL A 115 -0.84 -50.73 13.49
C VAL A 115 -1.26 -52.12 13.06
N PHE A 116 -0.61 -52.64 12.01
CA PHE A 116 -0.95 -53.93 11.41
C PHE A 116 0.01 -55.03 11.85
N ASP A 117 -0.49 -56.26 11.95
CA ASP A 117 0.34 -57.46 12.02
C ASP A 117 0.87 -57.87 10.63
N ARG A 118 1.63 -58.97 10.59
CA ARG A 118 2.12 -59.59 9.35
C ARG A 118 1.02 -60.16 8.46
N SER A 119 -0.20 -60.34 8.98
CA SER A 119 -1.36 -60.83 8.23
C SER A 119 -2.21 -59.70 7.63
N GLY A 120 -1.86 -58.44 7.90
CA GLY A 120 -2.59 -57.25 7.44
C GLY A 120 -3.81 -56.91 8.29
N GLN A 121 -3.95 -57.51 9.48
CA GLN A 121 -5.00 -57.19 10.45
C GLN A 121 -4.52 -56.12 11.42
N ILE A 122 -5.43 -55.24 11.84
CA ILE A 122 -5.11 -54.21 12.83
C ILE A 122 -4.95 -54.91 14.19
N VAL A 123 -3.82 -54.70 14.84
CA VAL A 123 -3.54 -55.19 16.20
C VAL A 123 -3.87 -54.11 17.22
N MET A 124 -3.55 -52.86 16.91
CA MET A 124 -3.78 -51.72 17.78
C MET A 124 -3.97 -50.45 16.96
N VAL A 125 -4.56 -49.44 17.58
CA VAL A 125 -4.67 -48.10 17.03
C VAL A 125 -3.95 -47.12 17.94
N VAL A 126 -3.01 -46.36 17.38
CA VAL A 126 -2.25 -45.35 18.10
C VAL A 126 -2.78 -43.98 17.72
N THR A 127 -3.19 -43.20 18.72
CA THR A 127 -3.70 -41.84 18.56
C THR A 127 -2.70 -40.86 19.14
N ASN A 128 -2.21 -39.96 18.29
CA ASN A 128 -1.47 -38.78 18.71
C ASN A 128 -2.45 -37.62 18.88
N LEU A 129 -2.43 -36.98 20.05
CA LEU A 129 -3.18 -35.79 20.38
C LEU A 129 -2.23 -34.60 20.47
N ARG A 130 -2.45 -33.57 19.64
CA ARG A 130 -1.63 -32.35 19.62
C ARG A 130 -2.46 -31.11 19.96
N ASP A 131 -1.95 -30.26 20.85
CA ASP A 131 -2.63 -29.01 21.27
C ASP A 131 -2.44 -27.96 20.17
N MET A 132 -3.56 -27.49 19.63
CA MET A 132 -3.60 -26.51 18.55
C MET A 132 -4.28 -25.21 18.99
N THR A 133 -4.53 -25.05 20.29
CA THR A 133 -5.34 -23.95 20.84
C THR A 133 -4.75 -22.59 20.46
N GLU A 134 -3.46 -22.36 20.74
CA GLU A 134 -2.79 -21.09 20.43
C GLU A 134 -2.72 -20.82 18.92
N LEU A 135 -2.45 -21.85 18.11
CA LEU A 135 -2.36 -21.69 16.66
C LEU A 135 -3.73 -21.34 16.05
N LEU A 136 -4.79 -22.01 16.49
CA LEU A 136 -6.15 -21.73 16.03
C LEU A 136 -6.64 -20.36 16.52
N ASP A 137 -6.31 -19.96 17.74
CA ASP A 137 -6.67 -18.65 18.26
C ASP A 137 -5.91 -17.51 17.56
N LEU A 138 -4.63 -17.71 17.24
CA LEU A 138 -3.85 -16.76 16.45
C LEU A 138 -4.41 -16.62 15.03
N LYS A 139 -4.77 -17.74 14.39
CA LYS A 139 -5.43 -17.74 13.08
C LYS A 139 -6.75 -16.94 13.13
N ASN A 140 -7.59 -17.22 14.12
CA ASN A 140 -8.86 -16.51 14.26
C ASN A 140 -8.66 -15.01 14.49
N ARG A 141 -7.67 -14.61 15.31
CA ARG A 141 -7.33 -13.18 15.51
C ARG A 141 -6.88 -12.51 14.22
N LEU A 142 -6.13 -13.21 13.38
CA LEU A 142 -5.71 -12.71 12.07
C LEU A 142 -6.91 -12.52 11.15
N GLU A 143 -7.77 -13.53 11.01
CA GLU A 143 -9.00 -13.44 10.20
C GLU A 143 -9.91 -12.30 10.70
N TRP A 144 -10.08 -12.15 12.01
CA TRP A 144 -10.82 -11.03 12.60
C TRP A 144 -10.19 -9.67 12.30
N SER A 145 -8.86 -9.57 12.33
CA SER A 145 -8.15 -8.35 11.98
C SER A 145 -8.31 -8.00 10.50
N GLU A 146 -8.31 -8.99 9.61
CA GLU A 146 -8.54 -8.79 8.17
C GLU A 146 -9.95 -8.28 7.90
N VAL A 147 -10.97 -8.92 8.48
CA VAL A 147 -12.37 -8.49 8.37
C VAL A 147 -12.58 -7.09 8.94
N LEU A 148 -11.95 -6.77 10.08
CA LEU A 148 -12.06 -5.47 10.70
C LEU A 148 -11.39 -4.38 9.85
N ASN A 149 -10.23 -4.67 9.27
CA ASN A 149 -9.56 -3.77 8.33
C ASN A 149 -10.40 -3.53 7.07
N GLU A 150 -11.02 -4.56 6.51
CA GLU A 150 -11.92 -4.43 5.36
C GLU A 150 -13.13 -3.55 5.72
N LYS A 151 -13.73 -3.76 6.91
CA LYS A 151 -14.82 -2.92 7.39
C LYS A 151 -14.40 -1.47 7.60
N TYR A 152 -13.26 -1.21 8.25
CA TYR A 152 -12.74 0.15 8.41
C TYR A 152 -12.41 0.79 7.07
N PHE A 153 -11.88 0.03 6.12
CA PHE A 153 -11.63 0.50 4.77
C PHE A 153 -12.93 0.92 4.07
N LEU A 154 -14.00 0.13 4.22
CA LEU A 154 -15.33 0.45 3.67
C LEU A 154 -15.96 1.67 4.35
N GLU A 155 -15.92 1.79 5.68
CA GLU A 155 -16.43 2.95 6.41
C GLU A 155 -15.66 4.24 6.05
N LEU A 156 -14.33 4.17 5.96
CA LEU A 156 -13.50 5.28 5.48
C LEU A 156 -13.84 5.62 4.03
N LYS A 157 -14.08 4.62 3.17
CA LYS A 157 -14.48 4.82 1.77
C LYS A 157 -15.84 5.51 1.67
N GLU A 158 -16.80 5.23 2.55
CA GLU A 158 -18.09 5.93 2.58
C GLU A 158 -17.95 7.39 3.06
N LEU A 159 -17.23 7.64 4.15
CA LEU A 159 -16.97 9.01 4.64
C LEU A 159 -16.20 9.85 3.62
N ARG A 160 -15.30 9.22 2.85
CA ARG A 160 -14.51 9.85 1.81
C ARG A 160 -15.28 10.01 0.49
N LYS A 161 -16.29 9.17 0.23
CA LYS A 161 -17.19 9.27 -0.91
C LYS A 161 -17.96 10.58 -0.92
N ASP A 162 -18.36 11.11 0.25
CA ASP A 162 -19.04 12.40 0.32
C ASP A 162 -18.12 13.56 -0.12
N GLN A 163 -16.81 13.47 0.13
CA GLN A 163 -15.83 14.43 -0.37
C GLN A 163 -15.48 14.20 -1.85
N GLU A 164 -15.36 12.95 -2.31
CA GLU A 164 -15.17 12.59 -3.73
C GLU A 164 -16.40 12.94 -4.60
N ASN A 165 -17.61 12.94 -4.03
CA ASN A 165 -18.83 13.39 -4.70
C ASN A 165 -18.91 14.92 -4.74
N LYS A 166 -18.35 15.61 -3.74
CA LYS A 166 -18.30 17.08 -3.69
C LYS A 166 -17.25 17.64 -4.65
N TYR A 167 -16.08 17.01 -4.77
CA TYR A 167 -14.99 17.46 -5.65
C TYR A 167 -14.58 16.40 -6.64
N ASN A 168 -14.29 16.78 -7.88
CA ASN A 168 -13.76 15.85 -8.89
C ASN A 168 -12.26 15.58 -8.73
N ILE A 169 -11.77 15.60 -7.49
CA ILE A 169 -10.37 15.38 -7.13
C ILE A 169 -10.30 14.10 -6.31
N ILE A 170 -9.43 13.18 -6.73
CA ILE A 170 -9.23 11.90 -6.05
C ILE A 170 -8.03 12.01 -5.13
N GLY A 171 -8.26 11.80 -3.83
CA GLY A 171 -7.22 11.79 -2.81
C GLY A 171 -7.79 12.12 -1.45
N ASN A 172 -7.33 11.40 -0.44
CA ASN A 172 -7.76 11.51 0.96
C ASN A 172 -6.59 11.68 1.94
N SER A 173 -5.38 11.88 1.41
CA SER A 173 -4.22 12.23 2.21
C SER A 173 -4.42 13.56 2.93
N ARG A 174 -3.78 13.70 4.09
CA ARG A 174 -3.88 14.92 4.91
C ARG A 174 -3.50 16.20 4.15
N SER A 175 -2.59 16.11 3.20
CA SER A 175 -2.19 17.23 2.35
C SER A 175 -3.29 17.61 1.35
N MET A 176 -4.00 16.64 0.77
CA MET A 176 -5.15 16.90 -0.10
C MET A 176 -6.35 17.47 0.67
N ILE A 177 -6.61 16.99 1.90
CA ILE A 177 -7.69 17.52 2.75
C ILE A 177 -7.50 19.02 3.00
N LYS A 178 -6.27 19.47 3.28
CA LYS A 178 -5.96 20.90 3.43
C LYS A 178 -6.24 21.70 2.16
N ILE A 179 -6.01 21.10 0.98
CA ILE A 179 -6.33 21.75 -0.30
C ILE A 179 -7.85 21.91 -0.44
N TYR A 180 -8.66 20.90 -0.09
CA TYR A 180 -10.13 21.02 -0.08
C TYR A 180 -10.62 22.13 0.84
N GLU A 181 -10.07 22.21 2.06
CA GLU A 181 -10.42 23.28 3.02
C GLU A 181 -10.09 24.68 2.48
N ILE A 182 -8.96 24.81 1.76
CA ILE A 182 -8.60 26.07 1.11
C ILE A 182 -9.58 26.39 -0.02
N ILE A 183 -9.90 25.40 -0.88
CA ILE A 183 -10.85 25.57 -1.99
C ILE A 183 -12.21 26.07 -1.46
N ASP A 184 -12.72 25.45 -0.40
CA ASP A 184 -13.97 25.87 0.24
C ASP A 184 -13.92 27.31 0.75
N ARG A 185 -12.82 27.69 1.41
CA ARG A 185 -12.68 29.03 1.98
C ARG A 185 -12.58 30.11 0.90
N ILE A 186 -12.00 29.78 -0.25
CA ILE A 186 -11.74 30.76 -1.33
C ILE A 186 -12.76 30.69 -2.47
N ALA A 187 -13.77 29.84 -2.35
CA ALA A 187 -14.85 29.68 -3.31
C ALA A 187 -15.55 31.03 -3.57
N GLU A 188 -15.90 31.75 -2.51
CA GLU A 188 -16.71 32.97 -2.56
C GLU A 188 -15.91 34.26 -2.83
N VAL A 189 -14.57 34.17 -2.91
CA VAL A 189 -13.70 35.34 -3.12
C VAL A 189 -13.11 35.39 -4.52
N ASP A 190 -12.93 36.59 -5.04
CA ASP A 190 -12.42 36.84 -6.39
C ASP A 190 -10.89 37.09 -6.42
N ALA A 191 -10.17 36.56 -5.44
CA ALA A 191 -8.72 36.71 -5.34
C ALA A 191 -7.97 35.89 -6.41
N THR A 192 -6.81 36.40 -6.82
CA THR A 192 -5.86 35.68 -7.67
C THR A 192 -5.28 34.49 -6.93
N ILE A 193 -5.22 33.32 -7.60
CA ILE A 193 -4.71 32.09 -6.99
C ILE A 193 -3.47 31.63 -7.76
N LEU A 194 -2.43 31.23 -7.03
CA LEU A 194 -1.21 30.65 -7.58
C LEU A 194 -1.09 29.19 -7.17
N ILE A 195 -1.22 28.28 -8.12
CA ILE A 195 -1.08 26.83 -7.90
C ILE A 195 0.36 26.41 -8.21
N LEU A 196 1.04 25.94 -7.17
CA LEU A 196 2.40 25.43 -7.24
C LEU A 196 2.39 23.90 -7.20
N GLY A 197 3.35 23.28 -7.88
CA GLY A 197 3.57 21.83 -7.78
C GLY A 197 4.16 21.25 -9.05
N GLU A 198 4.75 20.07 -8.94
CA GLU A 198 5.44 19.42 -10.04
C GLU A 198 4.54 19.17 -11.27
N THR A 199 5.16 18.86 -12.40
CA THR A 199 4.42 18.45 -13.59
C THR A 199 3.66 17.15 -13.32
N GLY A 200 2.38 17.10 -13.72
CA GLY A 200 1.56 15.90 -13.60
C GLY A 200 0.89 15.67 -12.25
N VAL A 201 0.96 16.60 -11.28
CA VAL A 201 0.29 16.46 -9.96
C VAL A 201 -1.22 16.72 -9.97
N GLY A 202 -1.75 17.33 -11.03
CA GLY A 202 -3.18 17.65 -11.16
C GLY A 202 -3.56 19.12 -10.94
N LYS A 203 -2.65 20.07 -11.17
CA LYS A 203 -2.90 21.53 -11.04
C LYS A 203 -4.17 22.01 -11.75
N GLU A 204 -4.41 21.50 -12.97
CA GLU A 204 -5.61 21.82 -13.75
C GLU A 204 -6.91 21.33 -13.09
N VAL A 205 -6.89 20.15 -12.47
CA VAL A 205 -8.08 19.59 -11.81
C VAL A 205 -8.44 20.47 -10.62
N VAL A 206 -7.45 20.89 -9.83
CA VAL A 206 -7.64 21.85 -8.73
C VAL A 206 -8.18 23.19 -9.23
N ALA A 207 -7.63 23.74 -10.32
CA ALA A 207 -8.11 25.00 -10.89
C ALA A 207 -9.58 24.92 -11.36
N ARG A 208 -9.97 23.81 -12.00
CA ARG A 208 -11.38 23.56 -12.40
C ARG A 208 -12.29 23.47 -11.19
N GLU A 209 -11.83 22.83 -10.12
CA GLU A 209 -12.62 22.67 -8.91
C GLU A 209 -12.83 23.99 -8.17
N ILE A 210 -11.81 24.86 -8.13
CA ILE A 210 -11.92 26.23 -7.63
C ILE A 210 -12.98 27.02 -8.40
N HIS A 211 -12.97 26.92 -9.74
CA HIS A 211 -13.95 27.60 -10.58
C HIS A 211 -15.38 27.08 -10.32
N LYS A 212 -15.57 25.75 -10.29
CA LYS A 212 -16.87 25.10 -10.07
C LYS A 212 -17.51 25.48 -8.73
N ASN A 213 -16.70 25.66 -7.69
CA ASN A 213 -17.20 26.05 -6.37
C ASN A 213 -17.38 27.57 -6.24
N SER A 214 -16.98 28.36 -7.23
CA SER A 214 -17.00 29.82 -7.12
C SER A 214 -18.32 30.47 -7.49
N LEU A 215 -18.44 31.77 -7.17
CA LEU A 215 -19.55 32.62 -7.65
C LEU A 215 -19.59 32.74 -9.18
N ARG A 216 -18.50 32.38 -9.88
CA ARG A 216 -18.37 32.44 -11.34
C ARG A 216 -18.54 31.08 -12.03
N LYS A 217 -19.06 30.07 -11.33
CA LYS A 217 -19.23 28.69 -11.84
C LYS A 217 -20.03 28.57 -13.14
N ASP A 218 -20.95 29.50 -13.38
CA ASP A 218 -21.80 29.54 -14.57
C ASP A 218 -21.15 30.35 -15.72
N GLY A 219 -20.02 31.02 -15.45
CA GLY A 219 -19.23 31.76 -16.43
C GLY A 219 -18.21 30.89 -17.16
N PRO A 220 -17.53 31.42 -18.18
CA PRO A 220 -16.56 30.67 -18.96
C PRO A 220 -15.32 30.29 -18.12
N PHE A 221 -14.82 29.06 -18.30
CA PHE A 221 -13.52 28.63 -17.80
C PHE A 221 -12.54 28.47 -18.96
N ILE A 222 -11.68 29.47 -19.16
CA ILE A 222 -10.71 29.48 -20.27
C ILE A 222 -9.36 29.00 -19.77
N LYS A 223 -8.84 27.93 -20.37
CA LYS A 223 -7.50 27.41 -20.09
C LYS A 223 -6.50 27.89 -21.14
N VAL A 224 -5.38 28.40 -20.68
CA VAL A 224 -4.25 28.84 -21.51
C VAL A 224 -2.98 28.15 -21.02
N ASN A 225 -2.31 27.42 -21.90
CA ASN A 225 -0.98 26.89 -21.62
C ASN A 225 0.06 27.87 -22.18
N CYS A 226 0.68 28.65 -21.29
CA CYS A 226 1.64 29.69 -21.65
C CYS A 226 2.87 29.14 -22.39
N ALA A 227 3.31 27.92 -22.06
CA ALA A 227 4.44 27.26 -22.72
C ALA A 227 4.16 26.86 -24.17
N SER A 228 2.88 26.75 -24.55
CA SER A 228 2.47 26.33 -25.90
C SER A 228 2.33 27.47 -26.90
N ILE A 229 2.29 28.72 -26.42
CA ILE A 229 2.06 29.89 -27.27
C ILE A 229 3.41 30.48 -27.66
N PRO A 230 3.74 30.54 -28.97
CA PRO A 230 4.93 31.23 -29.44
C PRO A 230 4.94 32.70 -28.99
N GLU A 231 6.11 33.21 -28.58
CA GLU A 231 6.24 34.57 -28.02
C GLU A 231 5.66 35.66 -28.95
N ASN A 232 5.88 35.52 -30.27
CA ASN A 232 5.38 36.44 -31.27
C ASN A 232 3.85 36.41 -31.44
N LEU A 233 3.17 35.35 -31.04
CA LEU A 233 1.71 35.20 -31.10
C LEU A 233 1.03 35.49 -29.77
N PHE A 234 1.79 35.55 -28.68
CA PHE A 234 1.28 35.72 -27.32
C PHE A 234 0.27 36.86 -27.18
N GLU A 235 0.63 38.06 -27.64
CA GLU A 235 -0.25 39.23 -27.53
C GLU A 235 -1.55 39.05 -28.33
N SER A 236 -1.43 38.53 -29.57
CA SER A 236 -2.59 38.36 -30.46
C SER A 236 -3.54 37.25 -30.01
N GLU A 237 -3.05 36.22 -29.32
CA GLU A 237 -3.90 35.16 -28.75
C GLU A 237 -4.56 35.61 -27.44
N LEU A 238 -3.82 36.21 -26.52
CA LEU A 238 -4.37 36.61 -25.22
C LEU A 238 -5.27 37.85 -25.30
N PHE A 239 -4.87 38.86 -26.06
CA PHE A 239 -5.56 40.16 -26.11
C PHE A 239 -6.36 40.36 -27.39
N GLY A 240 -6.21 39.47 -28.38
CA GLY A 240 -6.90 39.58 -29.65
C GLY A 240 -6.27 40.63 -30.56
N TYR A 241 -6.82 40.78 -31.76
CA TYR A 241 -6.34 41.77 -32.73
C TYR A 241 -7.51 42.45 -33.44
N ALA A 242 -7.30 43.73 -33.75
CA ALA A 242 -8.24 44.53 -34.53
C ALA A 242 -8.17 44.18 -36.03
N LYS A 243 -9.20 44.57 -36.78
CA LYS A 243 -9.21 44.40 -38.24
C LYS A 243 -8.00 45.10 -38.87
N GLY A 244 -7.22 44.38 -39.67
CA GLY A 244 -6.08 44.95 -40.39
C GLY A 244 -4.82 45.17 -39.54
N ALA A 245 -4.72 44.55 -38.36
CA ALA A 245 -3.58 44.73 -37.46
C ALA A 245 -2.23 44.26 -38.03
N PHE A 246 -2.22 43.25 -38.91
CA PHE A 246 -1.02 42.74 -39.59
C PHE A 246 -1.40 41.99 -40.88
N THR A 247 -0.40 41.66 -41.71
CA THR A 247 -0.58 40.91 -42.96
C THR A 247 -1.08 39.48 -42.66
N GLY A 248 -2.31 39.16 -43.09
CA GLY A 248 -2.98 37.89 -42.79
C GLY A 248 -3.99 37.94 -41.62
N ALA A 249 -4.17 39.10 -40.98
CA ALA A 249 -5.23 39.28 -39.99
C ALA A 249 -6.62 39.09 -40.60
N ALA A 250 -7.49 38.38 -39.89
CA ALA A 250 -8.88 38.18 -40.34
C ALA A 250 -9.59 39.53 -40.55
N SER A 251 -10.41 39.61 -41.60
CA SER A 251 -11.13 40.82 -42.00
C SER A 251 -12.12 41.34 -40.95
N LYS A 252 -12.44 40.54 -39.92
CA LYS A 252 -13.29 40.91 -38.78
C LYS A 252 -12.52 41.09 -37.45
N GLY A 253 -11.21 40.91 -37.44
CA GLY A 253 -10.42 40.78 -36.21
C GLY A 253 -10.71 39.46 -35.47
N LYS A 254 -10.07 39.26 -34.30
CA LYS A 254 -10.26 38.10 -33.43
C LYS A 254 -10.28 38.55 -31.97
N PRO A 255 -11.28 38.14 -31.14
CA PRO A 255 -11.26 38.41 -29.70
C PRO A 255 -10.13 37.63 -29.02
N GLY A 256 -9.53 38.22 -28.00
CA GLY A 256 -8.50 37.57 -27.18
C GLY A 256 -9.07 36.59 -26.17
N LEU A 257 -8.24 35.69 -25.66
CA LEU A 257 -8.60 34.74 -24.60
C LEU A 257 -9.11 35.42 -23.32
N PHE A 258 -8.60 36.61 -22.98
CA PHE A 258 -9.12 37.39 -21.85
C PHE A 258 -10.54 37.92 -22.09
N GLU A 259 -10.89 38.30 -23.32
CA GLU A 259 -12.27 38.68 -23.66
C GLU A 259 -13.21 37.47 -23.59
N LEU A 260 -12.73 36.31 -24.03
CA LEU A 260 -13.51 35.06 -23.97
C LEU A 260 -13.72 34.57 -22.53
N ALA A 261 -12.88 35.00 -21.59
CA ALA A 261 -12.96 34.66 -20.18
C ALA A 261 -13.77 35.69 -19.35
N ASP A 262 -14.31 36.73 -19.99
CA ASP A 262 -15.02 37.81 -19.29
C ASP A 262 -16.21 37.29 -18.47
N ASN A 263 -16.38 37.83 -17.26
CA ASN A 263 -17.29 37.35 -16.21
C ASN A 263 -17.03 35.90 -15.73
N GLY A 264 -15.93 35.29 -16.17
CA GLY A 264 -15.55 33.91 -15.86
C GLY A 264 -14.19 33.81 -15.18
N THR A 265 -13.47 32.73 -15.48
CA THR A 265 -12.16 32.42 -14.90
C THR A 265 -11.18 32.04 -16.00
N ILE A 266 -9.96 32.56 -15.92
CA ILE A 266 -8.85 32.17 -16.79
C ILE A 266 -7.78 31.42 -15.99
N LEU A 267 -7.40 30.24 -16.48
CA LEU A 267 -6.26 29.46 -15.99
C LEU A 267 -5.06 29.74 -16.89
N LEU A 268 -3.99 30.30 -16.30
CA LEU A 268 -2.69 30.49 -16.93
C LEU A 268 -1.74 29.40 -16.45
N ASP A 269 -1.65 28.29 -17.21
CA ASP A 269 -0.80 27.15 -16.90
C ASP A 269 0.62 27.36 -17.44
N GLU A 270 1.61 26.88 -16.69
CA GLU A 270 3.04 27.10 -16.92
C GLU A 270 3.43 28.59 -17.01
N ILE A 271 2.94 29.43 -16.09
CA ILE A 271 3.19 30.88 -16.08
C ILE A 271 4.68 31.25 -15.97
N GLY A 272 5.50 30.36 -15.39
CA GLY A 272 6.95 30.53 -15.27
C GLY A 272 7.71 30.50 -16.61
N GLU A 273 7.07 30.02 -17.68
CA GLU A 273 7.68 29.95 -19.03
C GLU A 273 7.49 31.24 -19.84
N LEU A 274 6.80 32.26 -19.30
CA LEU A 274 6.58 33.52 -20.01
C LEU A 274 7.87 34.34 -20.15
N SER A 275 8.06 34.95 -21.33
CA SER A 275 9.10 35.95 -21.52
C SER A 275 8.85 37.22 -20.70
N LEU A 276 9.90 37.98 -20.39
CA LEU A 276 9.79 39.23 -19.61
C LEU A 276 8.85 40.26 -20.27
N ASN A 277 8.78 40.28 -21.61
CA ASN A 277 7.86 41.15 -22.34
C ASN A 277 6.39 40.71 -22.10
N ALA A 278 6.11 39.42 -22.27
CA ALA A 278 4.80 38.84 -21.99
C ALA A 278 4.34 39.09 -20.55
N GLN A 279 5.25 38.94 -19.58
CA GLN A 279 5.01 39.23 -18.16
C GLN A 279 4.59 40.70 -17.94
N SER A 280 5.23 41.66 -18.62
CA SER A 280 4.88 43.08 -18.51
C SER A 280 3.45 43.40 -18.99
N LYS A 281 3.00 42.71 -20.04
CA LYS A 281 1.64 42.87 -20.58
C LYS A 281 0.61 42.25 -19.67
N LEU A 282 0.89 41.04 -19.16
CA LEU A 282 0.02 40.37 -18.20
C LEU A 282 -0.14 41.20 -16.91
N LEU A 283 0.94 41.81 -16.43
CA LEU A 283 0.91 42.69 -15.26
C LEU A 283 -0.08 43.85 -15.44
N ARG A 284 -0.10 44.50 -16.62
CA ARG A 284 -1.05 45.58 -16.91
C ARG A 284 -2.50 45.09 -16.81
N VAL A 285 -2.80 43.92 -17.36
CA VAL A 285 -4.15 43.34 -17.29
C VAL A 285 -4.57 43.04 -15.84
N LEU A 286 -3.65 42.49 -15.05
CA LEU A 286 -3.86 42.20 -13.62
C LEU A 286 -4.07 43.46 -12.75
N GLN A 287 -3.52 44.60 -13.16
CA GLN A 287 -3.61 45.87 -12.43
C GLN A 287 -4.81 46.70 -12.89
N GLU A 288 -4.97 46.90 -14.19
CA GLU A 288 -5.93 47.85 -14.78
C GLU A 288 -7.30 47.22 -15.06
N LYS A 289 -7.40 45.87 -15.06
CA LYS A 289 -8.60 45.11 -15.48
C LYS A 289 -9.10 45.56 -16.86
N GLN A 290 -8.17 45.91 -17.74
CA GLN A 290 -8.44 46.43 -19.07
C GLN A 290 -7.47 45.82 -20.07
N ILE A 291 -7.93 45.68 -21.31
CA ILE A 291 -7.11 45.22 -22.43
C ILE A 291 -7.30 46.13 -23.65
N ILE A 292 -6.30 46.14 -24.52
CA ILE A 292 -6.35 46.75 -25.85
C ILE A 292 -5.96 45.66 -26.85
N ARG A 293 -6.76 45.49 -27.90
CA ARG A 293 -6.45 44.56 -28.99
C ARG A 293 -5.19 45.02 -29.73
N VAL A 294 -4.39 44.08 -30.21
CA VAL A 294 -3.23 44.39 -31.06
C VAL A 294 -3.69 45.20 -32.28
N GLY A 295 -3.04 46.35 -32.51
CA GLY A 295 -3.37 47.29 -33.58
C GLY A 295 -4.66 48.10 -33.37
N GLY A 296 -5.32 47.96 -32.22
CA GLY A 296 -6.50 48.75 -31.83
C GLY A 296 -6.17 49.89 -30.87
N THR A 297 -7.13 50.79 -30.70
CA THR A 297 -7.05 51.92 -29.74
C THR A 297 -8.17 51.89 -28.69
N GLU A 298 -9.12 50.96 -28.83
CA GLU A 298 -10.26 50.83 -27.93
C GLU A 298 -9.85 50.09 -26.64
N LEU A 299 -10.04 50.75 -25.50
CA LEU A 299 -9.91 50.14 -24.17
C LEU A 299 -11.15 49.31 -23.86
N ARG A 300 -10.95 48.06 -23.48
CA ARG A 300 -12.01 47.15 -23.05
C ARG A 300 -11.81 46.75 -21.60
N LYS A 301 -12.78 47.09 -20.74
CA LYS A 301 -12.82 46.58 -19.37
C LYS A 301 -13.17 45.11 -19.40
N ILE A 302 -12.49 44.33 -18.58
CA ILE A 302 -12.74 42.91 -18.39
C ILE A 302 -12.85 42.62 -16.90
N ASP A 303 -13.71 41.67 -16.55
CA ASP A 303 -13.81 41.17 -15.19
C ASP A 303 -13.58 39.66 -15.18
N VAL A 304 -12.32 39.27 -14.97
CA VAL A 304 -11.87 37.88 -15.07
C VAL A 304 -11.19 37.48 -13.77
N ARG A 305 -11.60 36.35 -13.20
CA ARG A 305 -10.86 35.71 -12.10
C ARG A 305 -9.63 35.01 -12.64
N ILE A 306 -8.48 35.19 -12.01
CA ILE A 306 -7.21 34.65 -12.50
C ILE A 306 -6.72 33.53 -11.59
N ILE A 307 -6.44 32.39 -12.21
CA ILE A 307 -5.73 31.27 -11.59
C ILE A 307 -4.45 31.06 -12.39
N ALA A 308 -3.28 31.17 -11.75
CA ALA A 308 -2.00 30.88 -12.37
C ALA A 308 -1.46 29.54 -11.84
N ALA A 309 -0.73 28.81 -12.67
CA ALA A 309 -0.11 27.55 -12.28
C ALA A 309 1.31 27.43 -12.83
N THR A 310 2.22 26.82 -12.06
CA THR A 310 3.59 26.52 -12.53
C THR A 310 4.21 25.35 -11.78
N ASN A 311 5.16 24.68 -12.42
CA ASN A 311 6.07 23.73 -11.78
C ASN A 311 7.41 24.34 -11.35
N GLN A 312 7.70 25.60 -11.72
CA GLN A 312 8.96 26.25 -11.42
C GLN A 312 8.92 26.95 -10.06
N ASN A 313 10.08 27.07 -9.42
CA ASN A 313 10.24 27.94 -8.26
C ASN A 313 10.37 29.40 -8.73
N LEU A 314 9.28 30.17 -8.64
CA LEU A 314 9.25 31.56 -9.11
C LEU A 314 10.22 32.47 -8.35
N GLU A 315 10.46 32.23 -7.05
CA GLU A 315 11.43 33.00 -6.27
C GLU A 315 12.86 32.81 -6.79
N GLU A 316 13.20 31.58 -7.21
CA GLU A 316 14.47 31.31 -7.86
C GLU A 316 14.56 31.96 -9.24
N GLN A 317 13.46 31.98 -10.02
CA GLN A 317 13.42 32.66 -11.32
C GLN A 317 13.55 34.18 -11.21
N ILE A 318 13.02 34.79 -10.14
CA ILE A 318 13.24 36.21 -9.84
C ILE A 318 14.73 36.49 -9.59
N LYS A 319 15.38 35.66 -8.77
CA LYS A 319 16.83 35.80 -8.49
C LYS A 319 17.69 35.65 -9.76
N LYS A 320 17.24 34.85 -10.72
CA LYS A 320 17.90 34.66 -12.03
C LYS A 320 17.57 35.76 -13.04
N GLY A 321 16.62 36.66 -12.74
CA GLY A 321 16.17 37.71 -13.65
C GLY A 321 15.21 37.25 -14.74
N ASN A 322 14.69 36.02 -14.66
CA ASN A 322 13.77 35.44 -15.65
C ASN A 322 12.30 35.73 -15.33
N PHE A 323 11.99 36.15 -14.11
CA PHE A 323 10.64 36.46 -13.69
C PHE A 323 10.60 37.79 -12.94
N ARG A 324 9.59 38.62 -13.20
CA ARG A 324 9.46 39.93 -12.56
C ARG A 324 8.87 39.81 -11.17
N GLU A 325 9.48 40.52 -10.22
CA GLU A 325 9.05 40.55 -8.83
C GLU A 325 7.67 41.19 -8.65
N ASP A 326 7.34 42.24 -9.41
CA ASP A 326 6.05 42.93 -9.36
C ASP A 326 4.88 42.03 -9.79
N LEU A 327 5.07 41.23 -10.84
CA LEU A 327 4.11 40.23 -11.28
C LEU A 327 3.94 39.11 -10.26
N TYR A 328 5.03 38.65 -9.65
CA TYR A 328 4.99 37.60 -8.64
C TYR A 328 4.09 37.98 -7.47
N TYR A 329 4.26 39.17 -6.88
CA TYR A 329 3.41 39.60 -5.76
C TYR A 329 1.94 39.77 -6.16
N ARG A 330 1.64 40.07 -7.43
CA ARG A 330 0.26 40.18 -7.91
C ARG A 330 -0.40 38.82 -8.17
N LEU A 331 0.40 37.80 -8.47
CA LEU A 331 -0.06 36.42 -8.65
C LEU A 331 -0.14 35.66 -7.31
N ASN A 332 0.83 35.86 -6.43
CA ASN A 332 1.00 35.13 -5.17
C ASN A 332 0.11 35.68 -4.03
N VAL A 333 -1.18 35.92 -4.31
CA VAL A 333 -2.14 36.38 -3.30
C VAL A 333 -2.61 35.20 -2.46
N ILE A 334 -3.00 34.09 -3.11
CA ILE A 334 -3.36 32.84 -2.46
C ILE A 334 -2.53 31.69 -3.08
N PRO A 335 -1.41 31.29 -2.45
CA PRO A 335 -0.64 30.14 -2.89
C PRO A 335 -1.32 28.82 -2.48
N ILE A 336 -1.40 27.87 -3.42
CA ILE A 336 -1.83 26.49 -3.20
C ILE A 336 -0.75 25.57 -3.72
N GLU A 337 -0.05 24.89 -2.81
CA GLU A 337 0.98 23.92 -3.17
C GLU A 337 0.39 22.50 -3.21
N ILE A 338 0.46 21.86 -4.39
CA ILE A 338 0.04 20.48 -4.57
C ILE A 338 1.26 19.57 -4.42
N PRO A 339 1.26 18.66 -3.43
CA PRO A 339 2.40 17.79 -3.19
C PRO A 339 2.56 16.76 -4.31
N PRO A 340 3.81 16.34 -4.59
CA PRO A 340 4.07 15.23 -5.49
C PRO A 340 3.48 13.93 -4.95
N LEU A 341 3.15 13.00 -5.84
CA LEU A 341 2.45 11.75 -5.52
C LEU A 341 3.21 10.90 -4.48
N ARG A 342 4.55 10.92 -4.52
CA ARG A 342 5.42 10.26 -3.54
C ARG A 342 5.28 10.75 -2.10
N GLU A 343 4.76 11.96 -1.89
CA GLU A 343 4.50 12.54 -0.56
C GLU A 343 3.06 12.29 -0.08
N ARG A 344 2.19 11.77 -0.97
CA ARG A 344 0.80 11.39 -0.68
C ARG A 344 0.53 9.94 -1.08
N LYS A 345 1.36 9.02 -0.55
CA LYS A 345 1.30 7.58 -0.88
C LYS A 345 -0.06 6.93 -0.62
N GLU A 346 -0.81 7.45 0.36
CA GLU A 346 -2.17 7.01 0.72
C GLU A 346 -3.17 7.19 -0.43
N ASP A 347 -2.91 8.12 -1.35
CA ASP A 347 -3.78 8.41 -2.48
C ASP A 347 -3.52 7.47 -3.68
N ILE A 348 -2.35 6.81 -3.71
CA ILE A 348 -1.94 5.97 -4.84
C ILE A 348 -2.95 4.83 -5.09
N PRO A 349 -3.35 4.02 -4.09
CA PRO A 349 -4.32 2.94 -4.33
C PRO A 349 -5.66 3.44 -4.85
N LEU A 350 -6.14 4.57 -4.32
CA LEU A 350 -7.41 5.18 -4.73
C LEU A 350 -7.36 5.65 -6.18
N LEU A 351 -6.29 6.35 -6.55
CA LEU A 351 -6.04 6.77 -7.92
C LEU A 351 -5.89 5.58 -8.87
N SER A 352 -5.17 4.53 -8.45
CA SER A 352 -4.98 3.31 -9.24
C SER A 352 -6.30 2.62 -9.54
N ILE A 353 -7.14 2.43 -8.52
CA ILE A 353 -8.46 1.81 -8.67
C ILE A 353 -9.36 2.67 -9.56
N HIS A 354 -9.39 3.99 -9.34
CA HIS A 354 -10.18 4.89 -10.18
C HIS A 354 -9.79 4.81 -11.66
N PHE A 355 -8.49 4.86 -11.97
CA PHE A 355 -8.05 4.75 -13.36
C PHE A 355 -8.30 3.34 -13.93
N LEU A 356 -8.16 2.29 -13.11
CA LEU A 356 -8.47 0.93 -13.52
C LEU A 356 -9.94 0.81 -13.95
N ASP A 357 -10.87 1.32 -13.14
CA ASP A 357 -12.31 1.31 -13.42
C ASP A 357 -12.64 2.14 -14.67
N LEU A 358 -12.01 3.32 -14.81
CA LEU A 358 -12.14 4.19 -15.99
C LEU A 358 -11.74 3.43 -17.27
N TYR A 359 -10.59 2.74 -17.25
CA TYR A 359 -10.08 2.04 -18.43
C TYR A 359 -10.75 0.70 -18.69
N ASN A 360 -11.17 -0.02 -17.65
CA ASN A 360 -12.04 -1.19 -17.79
C ASN A 360 -13.34 -0.82 -18.51
N SER A 361 -13.98 0.27 -18.10
CA SER A 361 -15.20 0.77 -18.74
C SER A 361 -14.94 1.21 -20.18
N LYS A 362 -13.85 1.95 -20.42
CA LYS A 362 -13.49 2.45 -21.76
C LYS A 362 -13.17 1.35 -22.76
N TYR A 363 -12.49 0.29 -22.32
CA TYR A 363 -12.02 -0.81 -23.18
C TYR A 363 -12.86 -2.07 -23.07
N ASN A 364 -13.96 -2.04 -22.31
CA ASN A 364 -14.83 -3.17 -22.02
C ASN A 364 -14.05 -4.39 -21.48
N MET A 365 -13.17 -4.13 -20.52
CA MET A 365 -12.33 -5.11 -19.83
C MET A 365 -12.77 -5.28 -18.38
N ASN A 366 -12.31 -6.35 -17.71
CA ASN A 366 -12.59 -6.61 -16.30
C ASN A 366 -11.30 -6.90 -15.51
N LYS A 367 -10.29 -6.03 -15.69
CA LYS A 367 -8.99 -6.18 -15.02
C LYS A 367 -9.08 -5.80 -13.54
N LYS A 368 -8.31 -6.49 -12.70
CA LYS A 368 -8.17 -6.26 -11.26
C LYS A 368 -6.71 -6.14 -10.90
N LEU A 369 -6.37 -5.25 -9.98
CA LEU A 369 -5.04 -5.21 -9.36
C LEU A 369 -5.03 -6.14 -8.15
N SER A 370 -3.98 -6.95 -8.02
CA SER A 370 -3.72 -7.72 -6.80
C SER A 370 -3.27 -6.81 -5.64
N ASP A 371 -3.37 -7.30 -4.41
CA ASP A 371 -2.91 -6.56 -3.23
C ASP A 371 -1.39 -6.29 -3.28
N SER A 372 -0.60 -7.26 -3.77
CA SER A 372 0.85 -7.09 -3.96
C SER A 372 1.16 -6.00 -4.99
N ALA A 373 0.37 -5.92 -6.08
CA ALA A 373 0.49 -4.87 -7.08
C ALA A 373 0.15 -3.48 -6.49
N LEU A 374 -0.94 -3.35 -5.73
CA LEU A 374 -1.30 -2.10 -5.07
C LEU A 374 -0.24 -1.65 -4.06
N GLU A 375 0.33 -2.59 -3.31
CA GLU A 375 1.40 -2.27 -2.36
C GLU A 375 2.66 -1.83 -3.10
N LEU A 376 3.08 -2.54 -4.15
CA LEU A 376 4.23 -2.15 -4.99
C LEU A 376 4.09 -0.72 -5.53
N LEU A 377 2.91 -0.33 -6.01
CA LEU A 377 2.67 1.00 -6.55
C LEU A 377 2.93 2.13 -5.54
N LYS A 378 2.75 1.87 -4.22
CA LYS A 378 3.06 2.86 -3.16
C LYS A 378 4.56 3.11 -3.00
N TRP A 379 5.39 2.15 -3.38
CA TRP A 379 6.85 2.21 -3.26
C TRP A 379 7.53 2.78 -4.50
N TYR A 380 6.77 3.10 -5.55
CA TYR A 380 7.32 3.76 -6.72
C TYR A 380 7.53 5.26 -6.46
N SER A 381 8.58 5.85 -7.06
CA SER A 381 8.95 7.26 -6.84
C SER A 381 8.04 8.27 -7.57
N TRP A 382 7.36 7.82 -8.63
CA TRP A 382 6.40 8.59 -9.44
C TRP A 382 6.92 9.95 -9.94
N PRO A 383 8.04 10.01 -10.69
CA PRO A 383 8.58 11.27 -11.22
C PRO A 383 7.58 12.03 -12.11
N GLY A 384 6.70 11.33 -12.84
CA GLY A 384 5.63 11.94 -13.61
C GLY A 384 4.29 12.05 -12.87
N ASN A 385 4.29 11.82 -11.55
CA ASN A 385 3.15 11.97 -10.65
C ASN A 385 1.89 11.22 -11.15
N VAL A 386 0.71 11.83 -11.02
CA VAL A 386 -0.58 11.22 -11.39
C VAL A 386 -0.65 10.92 -12.88
N ARG A 387 -0.01 11.73 -13.73
CA ARG A 387 0.05 11.50 -15.18
C ARG A 387 0.77 10.18 -15.51
N GLN A 388 1.90 9.91 -14.86
CA GLN A 388 2.63 8.65 -15.04
C GLN A 388 1.82 7.47 -14.53
N LEU A 389 1.21 7.59 -13.33
CA LEU A 389 0.36 6.54 -12.78
C LEU A 389 -0.79 6.20 -13.72
N LYS A 390 -1.53 7.21 -14.20
CA LYS A 390 -2.63 7.04 -15.16
C LYS A 390 -2.18 6.27 -16.41
N ASN A 391 -1.06 6.69 -17.01
CA ASN A 391 -0.52 6.05 -18.22
C ASN A 391 -0.08 4.60 -17.95
N LEU A 392 0.52 4.33 -16.78
CA LEU A 392 0.90 2.98 -16.41
C LEU A 392 -0.33 2.07 -16.25
N ILE A 393 -1.35 2.52 -15.52
CA ILE A 393 -2.59 1.74 -15.35
C ILE A 393 -3.26 1.47 -16.70
N GLU A 394 -3.37 2.47 -17.58
CA GLU A 394 -3.89 2.27 -18.94
C GLU A 394 -3.13 1.17 -19.69
N ARG A 395 -1.80 1.24 -19.65
CA ARG A 395 -0.92 0.25 -20.29
C ARG A 395 -1.11 -1.15 -19.70
N LEU A 396 -1.26 -1.26 -18.38
CA LEU A 396 -1.50 -2.53 -17.71
C LEU A 396 -2.84 -3.15 -18.12
N VAL A 397 -3.90 -2.34 -18.25
CA VAL A 397 -5.21 -2.83 -18.70
C VAL A 397 -5.13 -3.42 -20.12
N LEU A 398 -4.37 -2.77 -21.01
CA LEU A 398 -4.28 -3.18 -22.42
C LEU A 398 -3.34 -4.37 -22.68
N ILE A 399 -2.24 -4.47 -21.94
CA ILE A 399 -1.17 -5.45 -22.23
C ILE A 399 -1.29 -6.72 -21.38
N SER A 400 -1.95 -6.65 -20.21
CA SER A 400 -1.98 -7.79 -19.30
C SER A 400 -2.87 -8.92 -19.87
N PRO A 401 -2.33 -10.13 -20.08
CA PRO A 401 -3.05 -11.25 -20.67
C PRO A 401 -4.08 -11.82 -19.69
N HIS A 402 -3.85 -11.68 -18.38
CA HIS A 402 -4.73 -12.15 -17.32
C HIS A 402 -5.59 -11.02 -16.77
N ASP A 403 -6.73 -11.38 -16.18
CA ASP A 403 -7.62 -10.40 -15.57
C ASP A 403 -7.07 -9.86 -14.26
N THR A 404 -6.32 -10.66 -13.51
CA THR A 404 -5.58 -10.18 -12.33
C THR A 404 -4.18 -9.74 -12.72
N ILE A 405 -3.85 -8.49 -12.43
CA ILE A 405 -2.54 -7.86 -12.63
C ILE A 405 -1.73 -8.02 -11.34
N SER A 406 -0.66 -8.81 -11.40
CA SER A 406 0.29 -9.02 -10.30
C SER A 406 1.41 -7.97 -10.30
N ASP A 407 2.13 -7.90 -9.18
CA ASP A 407 3.35 -7.09 -9.01
C ASP A 407 4.43 -7.43 -10.04
N ASP A 408 4.62 -8.72 -10.37
CA ASP A 408 5.57 -9.14 -11.42
C ASP A 408 5.33 -8.44 -12.77
N TYR A 409 4.05 -8.26 -13.12
CA TYR A 409 3.67 -7.62 -14.38
C TYR A 409 3.98 -6.11 -14.36
N ILE A 410 3.78 -5.47 -13.21
CA ILE A 410 4.14 -4.07 -13.01
C ILE A 410 5.65 -3.90 -13.09
N LEU A 411 6.44 -4.78 -12.44
CA LEU A 411 7.90 -4.76 -12.47
C LEU A 411 8.46 -4.84 -13.90
N ASN A 412 7.86 -5.70 -14.73
CA ASN A 412 8.28 -5.88 -16.13
C ASN A 412 7.94 -4.68 -17.01
N ILE A 413 6.87 -3.94 -16.71
CA ILE A 413 6.37 -2.84 -17.55
C ILE A 413 6.89 -1.46 -17.11
N ALA A 414 6.97 -1.24 -15.80
CA ALA A 414 7.39 0.03 -15.20
C ALA A 414 8.91 0.16 -15.06
N GLY A 415 9.65 -0.94 -15.20
CA GLY A 415 11.10 -0.97 -14.99
C GLY A 415 11.47 -0.98 -13.50
N LYS A 416 12.52 -1.72 -13.15
CA LYS A 416 12.96 -1.93 -11.76
C LYS A 416 13.69 -0.72 -11.14
N GLU A 417 14.10 0.24 -11.96
CA GLU A 417 14.98 1.34 -11.56
C GLU A 417 14.28 2.42 -10.70
N ASP A 418 12.96 2.56 -10.85
CA ASP A 418 12.16 3.62 -10.21
C ASP A 418 11.43 3.17 -8.93
N ILE A 419 11.65 1.92 -8.51
CA ILE A 419 11.09 1.32 -7.30
C ILE A 419 12.04 1.62 -6.14
N ASP A 420 11.49 2.16 -5.05
CA ASP A 420 12.23 2.46 -3.83
C ASP A 420 13.02 1.21 -3.39
N GLU A 421 14.32 1.35 -3.10
CA GLU A 421 15.21 0.25 -2.70
C GLU A 421 14.63 -0.56 -1.51
N LEU A 422 13.74 0.05 -0.72
CA LEU A 422 12.96 -0.56 0.37
C LEU A 422 12.00 -1.67 -0.07
N TYR A 423 11.47 -1.66 -1.29
CA TYR A 423 10.68 -2.78 -1.81
C TYR A 423 11.58 -3.94 -2.27
N ASN A 424 12.71 -3.62 -2.91
CA ASN A 424 13.72 -4.61 -3.30
C ASN A 424 14.36 -5.32 -2.08
N LEU A 425 14.33 -4.67 -0.92
CA LEU A 425 14.70 -5.23 0.38
C LEU A 425 13.75 -6.35 0.86
N GLY A 426 12.47 -6.31 0.49
CA GLY A 426 11.45 -7.28 0.94
C GLY A 426 11.35 -8.55 0.08
N GLN A 427 11.80 -8.52 -1.18
CA GLN A 427 11.72 -9.66 -2.10
C GLN A 427 13.03 -10.48 -2.22
N LYS A 428 14.18 -9.91 -1.87
CA LYS A 428 15.44 -10.66 -1.83
C LYS A 428 15.55 -11.36 -0.48
N GLY A 429 15.96 -12.63 -0.46
CA GLY A 429 16.31 -13.39 0.74
C GLY A 429 17.55 -12.85 1.46
N LEU A 430 17.49 -11.57 1.81
CA LEU A 430 18.48 -10.84 2.56
C LEU A 430 18.42 -11.29 4.00
N THR A 431 19.59 -11.46 4.58
CA THR A 431 19.70 -11.62 6.03
C THR A 431 19.27 -10.34 6.73
N LEU A 432 18.81 -10.45 7.99
CA LEU A 432 18.42 -9.30 8.80
C LEU A 432 19.55 -8.24 8.85
N ASP A 433 20.80 -8.67 8.91
CA ASP A 433 21.98 -7.78 8.93
C ASP A 433 22.15 -6.97 7.63
N GLU A 434 21.81 -7.56 6.48
CA GLU A 434 21.85 -6.86 5.19
C GLU A 434 20.71 -5.86 5.06
N ALA A 435 19.50 -6.23 5.50
CA ALA A 435 18.35 -5.33 5.52
C ALA A 435 18.61 -4.11 6.43
N VAL A 436 19.12 -4.35 7.65
CA VAL A 436 19.53 -3.28 8.57
C VAL A 436 20.61 -2.41 7.96
N SER A 437 21.62 -2.99 7.29
CA SER A 437 22.72 -2.23 6.70
C SER A 437 22.25 -1.28 5.58
N ILE A 438 21.28 -1.69 4.77
CA ILE A 438 20.71 -0.86 3.69
C ILE A 438 19.87 0.29 4.28
N VAL A 439 19.00 0.01 5.25
CA VAL A 439 18.20 1.04 5.93
C VAL A 439 19.11 2.04 6.65
N GLU A 440 20.14 1.57 7.37
CA GLU A 440 21.14 2.43 7.99
C GLU A 440 21.84 3.33 6.96
N LYS A 441 22.27 2.76 5.82
CA LYS A 441 22.93 3.53 4.75
C LYS A 441 22.03 4.65 4.24
N GLN A 442 20.76 4.38 4.00
CA GLN A 442 19.80 5.39 3.52
C GLN A 442 19.52 6.48 4.54
N LEU A 443 19.33 6.13 5.82
CA LEU A 443 19.10 7.10 6.90
C LEU A 443 20.29 8.04 7.05
N ILE A 444 21.50 7.49 7.03
CA ILE A 444 22.74 8.27 7.09
C ILE A 444 22.87 9.17 5.86
N TYR A 445 22.59 8.67 4.66
CA TYR A 445 22.62 9.44 3.43
C TYR A 445 21.62 10.61 3.43
N LYS A 446 20.35 10.37 3.81
CA LYS A 446 19.31 11.41 3.90
C LYS A 446 19.69 12.48 4.94
N ALA A 447 20.21 12.08 6.09
CA ALA A 447 20.63 13.01 7.14
C ALA A 447 21.83 13.87 6.69
N LEU A 448 22.80 13.30 5.99
CA LEU A 448 23.95 14.03 5.44
C LEU A 448 23.54 14.99 4.32
N LYS A 449 22.68 14.55 3.39
CA LYS A 449 22.16 15.40 2.30
C LYS A 449 21.39 16.62 2.83
N LYS A 450 20.61 16.44 3.91
CA LYS A 450 19.77 17.50 4.49
C LYS A 450 20.53 18.45 5.42
N HIS A 451 21.56 17.96 6.13
CA HIS A 451 22.21 18.70 7.21
C HIS A 451 23.72 18.98 6.98
N GLY A 452 24.30 18.49 5.89
CA GLY A 452 25.66 18.74 5.38
C GLY A 452 26.77 18.08 6.19
N THR A 453 26.71 18.14 7.52
CA THR A 453 27.81 17.71 8.40
C THR A 453 27.51 16.41 9.14
N THR A 454 28.53 15.58 9.32
CA THR A 454 28.45 14.32 10.10
C THR A 454 27.98 14.55 11.54
N ARG A 455 28.37 15.68 12.15
CA ARG A 455 27.95 16.05 13.51
C ARG A 455 26.46 16.38 13.60
N LYS A 456 25.90 17.11 12.62
CA LYS A 456 24.45 17.39 12.59
C LYS A 456 23.64 16.14 12.26
N ALA A 457 24.12 15.33 11.32
CA ALA A 457 23.49 14.05 10.97
C ALA A 457 23.45 13.10 12.18
N ALA A 458 24.54 13.00 12.94
CA ALA A 458 24.61 12.19 14.17
C ALA A 458 23.57 12.64 15.22
N LYS A 459 23.44 13.95 15.43
CA LYS A 459 22.47 14.52 16.38
C LYS A 459 21.01 14.20 16.00
N VAL A 460 20.67 14.30 14.71
CA VAL A 460 19.32 14.01 14.22
C VAL A 460 19.00 12.52 14.25
N LEU A 461 20.00 11.67 13.99
CA LEU A 461 19.85 10.21 14.00
C LEU A 461 20.02 9.58 15.40
N GLY A 462 20.27 10.39 16.44
CA GLY A 462 20.39 9.90 17.82
C GLY A 462 21.63 9.05 18.10
N VAL A 463 22.69 9.20 17.30
CA VAL A 463 23.93 8.40 17.42
C VAL A 463 25.15 9.31 17.59
N SER A 464 26.30 8.71 17.96
CA SER A 464 27.56 9.45 18.06
C SER A 464 28.14 9.81 16.68
N GLN A 465 28.88 10.92 16.58
CA GLN A 465 29.58 11.30 15.34
C GLN A 465 30.53 10.20 14.84
N PRO A 466 31.34 9.53 15.68
CA PRO A 466 32.15 8.39 15.25
C PRO A 466 31.33 7.24 14.65
N THR A 467 30.13 6.98 15.16
CA THR A 467 29.22 5.96 14.60
C THR A 467 28.85 6.28 13.15
N ILE A 468 28.53 7.54 12.86
CA ILE A 468 28.24 8.00 11.49
C ILE A 468 29.46 7.83 10.60
N VAL A 469 30.64 8.29 11.03
CA VAL A 469 31.89 8.20 10.25
C VAL A 469 32.26 6.75 9.93
N ARG A 470 32.14 5.85 10.91
CA ARG A 470 32.40 4.42 10.74
C ARG A 470 31.43 3.79 9.73
N LYS A 471 30.14 4.12 9.83
CA LYS A 471 29.10 3.57 8.93
C LYS A 471 29.19 4.18 7.53
N THR A 472 29.54 5.46 7.36
CA THR A 472 29.80 6.05 6.03
C THR A 472 30.97 5.38 5.33
N ASN A 473 32.05 5.05 6.06
CA ASN A 473 33.18 4.31 5.51
C ASN A 473 32.79 2.87 5.16
N LYS A 474 32.04 2.18 6.05
CA LYS A 474 31.50 0.83 5.79
C LYS A 474 30.64 0.79 4.52
N TYR A 475 29.89 1.84 4.23
CA TYR A 475 28.93 1.89 3.12
C TYR A 475 29.42 2.65 1.88
N GLY A 476 30.69 3.10 1.86
CA GLY A 476 31.28 3.81 0.72
C GLY A 476 30.67 5.18 0.44
N ILE A 477 30.11 5.87 1.45
CA ILE A 477 29.53 7.20 1.28
C ILE A 477 30.66 8.24 1.30
N ASN A 478 30.91 8.88 0.16
CA ASN A 478 31.93 9.93 0.05
C ASN A 478 31.47 11.21 0.78
N LEU A 479 32.21 11.58 1.82
CA LEU A 479 31.91 12.72 2.71
C LEU A 479 32.30 14.08 2.12
N ASP A 480 33.16 14.13 1.10
CA ASP A 480 33.64 15.39 0.51
C ASP A 480 32.64 16.04 -0.45
N LYS A 481 31.57 15.32 -0.83
CA LYS A 481 30.46 15.86 -1.63
C LYS A 481 29.46 16.73 -0.85
N TYR A 482 29.54 16.77 0.48
CA TYR A 482 28.52 17.39 1.35
C TYR A 482 29.07 18.42 2.35
N LYS A 483 30.36 18.75 2.25
CA LYS A 483 31.00 19.80 3.06
C LYS A 483 30.56 21.19 2.63
#